data_AF-A0A7C3SFY0-F1
#
_entry.id   AF-A0A7C3SFY0-F1
#
_cell.length_a   1.000
_cell.length_b   1.000
_cell.length_c   1.000
_cell.angle_alpha   90.00
_cell.angle_beta   90.00
_cell.angle_gamma   90.00
#
_symmetry.space_group_name_H-M   'P 1'
#
loop_
_entity.id
_entity.type
_entity.pdbx_description
1 polymer ?
#
loop_
_entity_poly.entity_id
_entity_poly.type
_entity_poly.pdbx_seq_one_letter_code
_entity_poly.pdbx_strand_id
1 'polypeptide(L)'
;MNNDFFSRHGFKVLLVITFLAPLMLVGTRRSLQSTCNDVKSWMPEAYEETALFKWYQKYFGGDAFVMVSWEGCTLDSPALSLMAKKLQPPPVPENRPWPTEPEFFSSVRTGKDILQMLIEEQGLEPEEALNRLRG
;
A
#
# COMPACT_ATOMS: atom_id res chain seq x y z
N MET A 1 -27.45 32.65 -28.57
CA MET A 1 -26.39 32.86 -27.56
C MET A 1 -26.22 34.36 -27.37
N ASN A 2 -26.48 34.88 -26.16
CA ASN A 2 -26.45 36.32 -25.90
C ASN A 2 -25.00 36.84 -25.87
N ASN A 3 -24.46 37.18 -27.04
CA ASN A 3 -23.11 37.73 -27.21
C ASN A 3 -22.91 39.06 -26.45
N ASP A 4 -23.99 39.78 -26.12
CA ASP A 4 -23.96 41.06 -25.42
C ASP A 4 -23.48 40.92 -23.95
N PHE A 5 -23.74 39.77 -23.31
CA PHE A 5 -23.30 39.52 -21.93
C PHE A 5 -21.77 39.39 -21.83
N PHE A 6 -21.17 38.56 -22.68
CA PHE A 6 -19.72 38.35 -22.72
C PHE A 6 -18.97 39.56 -23.28
N SER A 7 -19.57 40.31 -24.21
CA SER A 7 -18.99 41.57 -24.69
C SER A 7 -18.86 42.62 -23.56
N ARG A 8 -19.87 42.72 -22.67
CA ARG A 8 -19.88 43.69 -21.56
C ARG A 8 -19.12 43.23 -20.31
N HIS A 9 -19.10 41.91 -20.02
CA HIS A 9 -18.56 41.36 -18.78
C HIS A 9 -17.33 40.46 -18.98
N GLY A 10 -16.86 40.26 -20.21
CA GLY A 10 -15.80 39.31 -20.55
C GLY A 10 -14.51 39.53 -19.76
N PHE A 11 -14.10 40.79 -19.54
CA PHE A 11 -12.93 41.10 -18.72
C PHE A 11 -13.09 40.63 -17.26
N LYS A 12 -14.27 40.84 -16.67
CA LYS A 12 -14.57 40.39 -15.29
C LYS A 12 -14.58 38.86 -15.20
N VAL A 13 -15.17 38.20 -16.21
CA VAL A 13 -15.19 36.73 -16.31
C VAL A 13 -13.76 36.17 -16.40
N LEU A 14 -12.91 36.73 -17.27
CA LEU A 14 -11.51 36.33 -17.41
C LEU A 14 -10.73 36.54 -16.11
N LEU A 15 -10.95 37.65 -15.41
CA LEU A 15 -10.31 37.93 -14.13
C LEU A 15 -10.72 36.88 -13.09
N VAL A 16 -12.02 36.60 -12.95
CA VAL A 16 -12.52 35.57 -12.03
C VAL A 16 -11.92 34.19 -12.35
N ILE A 17 -11.90 33.79 -13.62
CA ILE A 17 -11.31 32.51 -14.03
C ILE A 17 -9.81 32.48 -13.71
N THR A 18 -9.08 33.56 -14.00
CA THR A 18 -7.63 33.63 -13.74
C THR A 18 -7.33 33.48 -12.24
N PHE A 19 -8.13 34.09 -11.37
CA PHE A 19 -7.97 33.98 -9.92
C PHE A 19 -8.40 32.61 -9.36
N LEU A 20 -9.41 31.97 -9.97
CA LEU A 20 -9.87 30.64 -9.54
C LEU A 20 -9.02 29.49 -10.13
N ALA A 21 -8.36 29.70 -11.26
CA ALA A 21 -7.53 28.70 -11.94
C ALA A 21 -6.47 28.04 -11.04
N PRO A 22 -5.64 28.77 -10.24
CA PRO A 22 -4.66 28.13 -9.37
C PRO A 22 -5.33 27.24 -8.31
N LEU A 23 -6.48 27.66 -7.78
CA LEU A 23 -7.25 26.90 -6.79
C LEU A 23 -7.79 25.59 -7.39
N MET A 24 -8.32 25.67 -8.61
CA MET A 24 -8.75 24.49 -9.37
C MET A 24 -7.57 23.57 -9.67
N LEU A 25 -6.42 24.08 -10.08
CA LEU A 25 -5.23 23.28 -10.35
C LEU A 25 -4.74 22.54 -9.11
N VAL A 26 -4.70 23.19 -7.94
CA VAL A 26 -4.36 22.53 -6.67
C VAL A 26 -5.39 21.45 -6.32
N GLY A 27 -6.68 21.74 -6.46
CA GLY A 27 -7.76 20.79 -6.20
C GLY A 27 -7.67 19.55 -7.09
N THR A 28 -7.53 19.74 -8.41
CA THR A 28 -7.36 18.66 -9.37
C THR A 28 -6.12 17.82 -9.08
N ARG A 29 -4.98 18.47 -8.79
CA ARG A 29 -3.73 17.75 -8.46
C ARG A 29 -3.91 16.87 -7.22
N ARG A 30 -4.55 17.40 -6.16
CA ARG A 30 -4.83 16.63 -4.94
C ARG A 30 -5.79 15.47 -5.21
N SER A 31 -6.84 15.69 -5.99
CA SER A 31 -7.81 14.64 -6.35
C SER A 31 -7.20 13.51 -7.17
N LEU A 32 -6.28 13.83 -8.10
CA LEU A 32 -5.55 12.83 -8.86
C LEU A 32 -4.61 12.02 -7.96
N GLN A 33 -4.00 12.65 -6.96
CA GLN A 33 -3.15 11.98 -5.97
C GLN A 33 -3.94 11.12 -4.97
N SER A 34 -5.23 11.41 -4.75
CA SER A 34 -6.08 10.68 -3.81
C SER A 34 -6.90 9.55 -4.44
N THR A 35 -6.64 9.21 -5.71
CA THR A 35 -7.28 8.05 -6.34
C THR A 35 -6.65 6.78 -5.79
N CYS A 36 -7.15 6.32 -4.64
CA CYS A 36 -6.76 5.06 -4.03
C CYS A 36 -7.66 3.96 -4.59
N ASN A 37 -7.06 2.90 -5.13
CA ASN A 37 -7.77 1.69 -5.54
C ASN A 37 -8.05 0.81 -4.31
N ASP A 38 -8.81 1.36 -3.35
CA ASP A 38 -9.20 0.64 -2.15
C ASP A 38 -10.50 -0.12 -2.44
N VAL A 39 -10.36 -1.41 -2.75
CA VAL A 39 -11.49 -2.34 -3.01
C VAL A 39 -12.51 -2.31 -1.87
N LYS A 40 -12.09 -2.01 -0.64
CA LYS A 40 -12.98 -1.91 0.53
C LYS A 40 -14.02 -0.81 0.38
N SER A 41 -13.68 0.27 -0.34
CA SER A 41 -14.58 1.40 -0.59
C SER A 41 -15.76 1.06 -1.50
N TRP A 42 -15.68 -0.08 -2.21
CA TRP A 42 -16.75 -0.55 -3.09
C TRP A 42 -17.83 -1.32 -2.33
N MET A 43 -17.57 -1.73 -1.08
CA MET A 43 -18.49 -2.57 -0.32
C MET A 43 -19.46 -1.70 0.51
N PRO A 44 -20.80 -1.82 0.29
CA PRO A 44 -21.78 -1.05 1.04
C PRO A 44 -21.72 -1.32 2.55
N GLU A 45 -21.84 -0.26 3.34
CA GLU A 45 -21.78 -0.39 4.81
C GLU A 45 -22.97 -1.14 5.42
N ALA A 46 -24.09 -1.21 4.69
CA ALA A 46 -25.32 -1.87 5.14
C ALA A 46 -25.25 -3.40 5.15
N TYR A 47 -24.20 -4.00 4.60
CA TYR A 47 -24.05 -5.45 4.50
C TYR A 47 -23.39 -6.04 5.75
N GLU A 48 -23.90 -7.17 6.24
CA GLU A 48 -23.31 -7.90 7.39
C GLU A 48 -21.89 -8.36 7.07
N GLU A 49 -21.62 -8.73 5.83
CA GLU A 49 -20.30 -9.13 5.33
C GLU A 49 -19.27 -8.01 5.51
N THR A 50 -19.69 -6.75 5.33
CA THR A 50 -18.84 -5.57 5.57
C THR A 50 -18.48 -5.44 7.04
N ALA A 51 -19.44 -5.67 7.93
CA ALA A 51 -19.20 -5.62 9.37
C ALA A 51 -18.27 -6.74 9.83
N LEU A 52 -18.47 -7.97 9.33
CA LEU A 52 -17.62 -9.12 9.63
C LEU A 52 -16.19 -8.91 9.13
N PHE A 53 -16.02 -8.41 7.91
CA PHE A 53 -14.71 -8.09 7.35
C PHE A 53 -13.97 -7.00 8.15
N LYS A 54 -14.68 -5.91 8.54
CA LYS A 54 -14.13 -4.85 9.39
C LYS A 54 -13.73 -5.41 10.78
N TRP A 55 -14.55 -6.30 11.35
CA TRP A 55 -14.21 -7.01 12.59
C TRP A 55 -12.94 -7.84 12.42
N TYR A 56 -12.86 -8.70 11.39
CA TYR A 56 -11.70 -9.55 11.16
C TYR A 56 -10.40 -8.72 11.00
N GLN A 57 -10.42 -7.66 10.19
CA GLN A 57 -9.26 -6.77 10.05
C GLN A 57 -8.80 -6.16 11.37
N LYS A 58 -9.75 -5.79 12.24
CA LYS A 58 -9.44 -5.18 13.54
C LYS A 58 -8.74 -6.14 14.49
N TYR A 59 -9.11 -7.43 14.48
CA TYR A 59 -8.60 -8.41 15.44
C TYR A 59 -7.40 -9.20 14.95
N PHE A 60 -7.33 -9.50 13.65
CA PHE A 60 -6.27 -10.35 13.09
C PHE A 60 -5.20 -9.55 12.34
N GLY A 61 -5.42 -8.24 12.16
CA GLY A 61 -4.54 -7.40 11.35
C GLY A 61 -4.75 -7.65 9.86
N GLY A 62 -4.97 -6.57 9.12
CA GLY A 62 -4.97 -6.61 7.66
C GLY A 62 -3.54 -6.49 7.14
N ASP A 63 -2.64 -7.40 7.53
CA ASP A 63 -1.31 -7.44 6.94
C ASP A 63 -1.48 -7.93 5.50
N ALA A 64 -1.76 -6.98 4.60
CA ALA A 64 -1.71 -7.18 3.18
C ALA A 64 -0.24 -7.41 2.82
N PHE A 65 0.17 -8.67 2.84
CA PHE A 65 1.49 -9.06 2.36
C PHE A 65 1.43 -9.33 0.86
N VAL A 66 2.53 -9.04 0.18
CA VAL A 66 2.70 -9.40 -1.23
C VAL A 66 3.53 -10.68 -1.26
N MET A 67 2.95 -11.77 -1.76
CA MET A 67 3.69 -12.98 -2.04
C MET A 67 4.37 -12.86 -3.40
N VAL A 68 5.69 -13.05 -3.43
CA VAL A 68 6.48 -12.99 -4.67
C VAL A 68 7.11 -14.36 -4.93
N SER A 69 7.01 -14.81 -6.18
CA SER A 69 7.53 -16.08 -6.66
C SER A 69 7.96 -15.93 -8.12
N TRP A 70 8.94 -16.73 -8.55
CA TRP A 70 9.41 -16.82 -9.94
C TRP A 70 9.96 -18.21 -10.21
N GLU A 71 10.23 -18.52 -11.48
CA GLU A 71 10.84 -19.79 -11.88
C GLU A 71 12.24 -19.93 -11.26
N GLY A 72 12.45 -20.99 -10.47
CA GLY A 72 13.69 -21.16 -9.71
C GLY A 72 13.75 -20.38 -8.39
N CYS A 73 12.62 -19.88 -7.88
CA CYS A 73 12.49 -19.33 -6.53
C CYS A 73 12.54 -20.45 -5.47
N THR A 74 13.72 -21.05 -5.30
CA THR A 74 14.00 -22.06 -4.26
C THR A 74 14.55 -21.42 -2.99
N LEU A 75 14.52 -22.15 -1.88
CA LEU A 75 15.08 -21.70 -0.59
C LEU A 75 16.56 -21.28 -0.73
N ASP A 76 17.32 -21.96 -1.59
CA ASP A 76 18.75 -21.74 -1.79
C ASP A 76 19.10 -20.75 -2.90
N SER A 77 18.10 -20.11 -3.51
CA SER A 77 18.32 -19.16 -4.58
C SER A 77 19.05 -17.90 -4.07
N PRO A 78 20.23 -17.53 -4.61
CA PRO A 78 20.91 -16.29 -4.24
C PRO A 78 20.10 -15.04 -4.58
N ALA A 79 19.25 -15.12 -5.62
CA ALA A 79 18.37 -14.05 -6.03
C ALA A 79 17.34 -13.70 -4.94
N LEU A 80 16.89 -14.69 -4.16
CA LEU A 80 15.95 -14.49 -3.05
C LEU A 80 16.56 -13.60 -1.97
N SER A 81 17.77 -13.90 -1.52
CA SER A 81 18.47 -13.07 -0.53
C SER A 81 18.78 -11.67 -1.04
N LEU A 82 19.15 -11.53 -2.32
CA LEU A 82 19.38 -10.23 -2.95
C LEU A 82 18.11 -9.39 -3.00
N MET A 83 16.99 -10.00 -3.40
CA MET A 83 15.69 -9.31 -3.47
C MET A 83 15.22 -8.88 -2.08
N ALA A 84 15.29 -9.79 -1.10
CA ALA A 84 14.92 -9.49 0.28
C ALA A 84 15.72 -8.30 0.82
N LYS A 85 17.03 -8.27 0.59
CA LYS A 85 17.90 -7.17 1.01
C LYS A 85 17.55 -5.83 0.35
N LYS A 86 17.12 -5.84 -0.93
CA LYS A 86 16.72 -4.62 -1.65
C LYS A 86 15.36 -4.07 -1.21
N LEU A 87 14.46 -4.95 -0.79
CA LEU A 87 13.11 -4.59 -0.33
C LEU A 87 13.05 -4.30 1.17
N GLN A 88 14.05 -4.75 1.93
CA GLN A 88 14.14 -4.51 3.36
C GLN A 88 14.18 -3.00 3.63
N PRO A 89 13.26 -2.45 4.44
CA PRO A 89 13.29 -1.03 4.76
C PRO A 89 14.60 -0.67 5.48
N PRO A 90 15.17 0.51 5.20
CA PRO A 90 16.34 0.99 5.94
C PRO A 90 15.99 1.14 7.42
N PRO A 91 16.95 0.94 8.33
CA PRO A 91 16.73 1.15 9.76
C PRO A 91 16.28 2.59 9.99
N VAL A 92 15.21 2.75 10.77
CA VAL A 92 14.66 4.06 11.11
C VAL A 92 15.67 4.75 12.04
N PRO A 93 16.26 5.90 11.65
CA PRO A 93 17.16 6.61 12.54
C PRO A 93 16.40 7.13 13.76
N GLU A 94 17.04 7.04 14.93
CA GLU A 94 16.47 7.40 16.24
C GLU A 94 15.95 8.86 16.29
N ASN A 95 16.51 9.73 15.45
CA ASN A 95 16.24 11.17 15.39
C ASN A 95 15.36 11.59 14.20
N ARG A 96 14.52 10.69 13.69
CA ARG A 96 13.66 10.97 12.52
C ARG A 96 12.60 12.02 12.86
N PRO A 97 12.37 13.03 12.00
CA PRO A 97 11.18 13.87 12.09
C PRO A 97 9.91 13.02 11.99
N TRP A 98 8.80 13.52 12.56
CA TRP A 98 7.41 13.01 12.53
C TRP A 98 7.08 11.97 11.45
N PRO A 99 6.25 10.95 11.80
CA PRO A 99 6.39 9.58 11.30
C PRO A 99 6.36 9.54 9.78
N THR A 100 7.52 9.32 9.17
CA THR A 100 7.58 8.89 7.78
C THR A 100 7.41 7.38 7.81
N GLU A 101 6.22 6.91 7.45
CA GLU A 101 5.97 5.48 7.19
C GLU A 101 7.04 4.95 6.22
N PRO A 102 7.41 3.66 6.31
CA PRO A 102 8.30 3.07 5.31
C PRO A 102 7.72 3.28 3.91
N GLU A 103 8.54 3.72 2.96
CA GLU A 103 8.05 4.12 1.62
C GLU A 103 7.31 3.01 0.88
N PHE A 104 7.62 1.74 1.18
CA PHE A 104 7.06 0.59 0.46
C PHE A 104 6.65 -0.58 1.37
N PHE A 105 7.56 -1.09 2.22
CA PHE A 105 7.31 -2.30 3.04
C PHE A 105 7.76 -2.10 4.49
N SER A 106 6.97 -2.61 5.44
CA SER A 106 7.31 -2.62 6.87
C SER A 106 8.30 -3.73 7.23
N SER A 107 8.22 -4.87 6.54
CA SER A 107 9.12 -6.00 6.72
C SER A 107 9.17 -6.87 5.47
N VAL A 108 10.23 -7.65 5.34
CA VAL A 108 10.39 -8.65 4.29
C VAL A 108 10.77 -9.98 4.94
N ARG A 109 10.15 -11.07 4.49
CA ARG A 109 10.41 -12.44 4.95
C ARG A 109 10.61 -13.35 3.75
N THR A 110 11.58 -14.24 3.85
CA THR A 110 11.87 -15.29 2.87
C THR A 110 11.41 -16.65 3.39
N GLY A 111 11.33 -17.64 2.50
CA GLY A 111 11.03 -19.02 2.91
C GLY A 111 12.07 -19.58 3.90
N LYS A 112 13.33 -19.13 3.84
CA LYS A 112 14.37 -19.50 4.82
C LYS A 112 14.08 -18.92 6.20
N ASP A 113 13.65 -17.67 6.26
CA ASP A 113 13.31 -17.02 7.54
C ASP A 113 12.12 -17.74 8.20
N ILE A 114 11.12 -18.14 7.40
CA ILE A 114 9.97 -18.89 7.91
C ILE A 114 10.38 -20.30 8.36
N LEU A 115 11.23 -21.00 7.60
CA LEU A 115 11.75 -22.30 8.00
C LEU A 115 12.52 -22.21 9.32
N GLN A 116 13.38 -21.20 9.48
CA GLN A 116 14.14 -20.96 10.69
C GLN A 116 13.22 -20.65 11.88
N MET A 117 12.19 -19.83 11.67
CA MET A 117 11.16 -19.54 12.68
C MET A 117 10.42 -20.80 13.14
N LEU A 118 10.07 -21.70 12.21
CA LEU A 118 9.43 -22.98 12.54
C LEU A 118 10.34 -23.89 13.38
N ILE A 119 11.64 -23.91 13.09
CA ILE A 119 12.60 -24.73 13.83
C ILE A 119 12.90 -24.12 15.21
N GLU A 120 13.20 -22.83 15.25
CA GLU A 120 13.71 -22.16 16.47
C GLU A 120 12.59 -21.77 17.44
N GLU A 121 11.47 -21.24 16.93
CA GLU A 121 10.38 -20.76 17.78
C GLU A 121 9.32 -21.83 18.07
N GLN A 122 9.02 -22.68 17.09
CA GLN A 122 8.04 -23.76 17.26
C GLN A 122 8.66 -25.12 17.63
N GLY A 123 10.00 -25.22 17.63
CA GLY A 123 10.70 -26.44 18.03
C GLY A 123 10.46 -27.63 17.09
N LEU A 124 10.15 -27.36 15.82
CA LEU A 124 9.88 -28.41 14.85
C LEU A 124 11.17 -29.02 14.32
N GLU A 125 11.15 -30.33 14.07
CA GLU A 125 12.22 -31.00 13.34
C GLU A 125 12.34 -30.43 11.92
N PRO A 126 13.56 -30.29 11.35
CA PRO A 126 13.76 -29.63 10.05
C PRO A 126 12.94 -30.25 8.90
N GLU A 127 12.78 -31.57 8.90
CA GLU A 127 11.97 -32.28 7.89
C GLU A 127 10.47 -31.99 8.05
N GLU A 128 9.99 -31.91 9.29
CA GLU A 128 8.59 -31.56 9.56
C GLU A 128 8.31 -30.10 9.17
N ALA A 129 9.21 -29.18 9.53
CA ALA A 129 9.11 -27.78 9.15
C ALA A 129 9.09 -27.60 7.63
N LEU A 130 9.91 -28.35 6.89
CA LEU A 130 9.92 -28.34 5.43
C LEU A 130 8.62 -28.88 4.84
N ASN A 131 8.06 -29.94 5.40
CA ASN A 131 6.78 -30.50 4.96
C ASN A 131 5.63 -29.50 5.18
N ARG A 132 5.59 -28.80 6.32
CA ARG A 132 4.58 -27.75 6.57
C ARG A 132 4.64 -26.59 5.58
N LEU A 133 5.83 -26.24 5.09
CA LEU A 133 5.98 -25.21 4.06
C LEU A 133 5.49 -25.64 2.68
N ARG A 134 5.34 -26.93 2.41
CA ARG A 134 4.87 -27.46 1.13
C ARG A 134 3.34 -27.53 1.03
N GLY A 135 2.63 -27.47 2.16
CA GLY A 135 1.18 -27.64 2.26
C GLY A 135 0.80 -29.06 2.64
#